data_AF-A0AAN4YZB8-F1
#
_entry.id   AF-A0AAN4YZB8-F1
#
_cell.length_a   1.000
_cell.length_b   1.000
_cell.length_c   1.000
_cell.angle_alpha   90.00
_cell.angle_beta   90.00
_cell.angle_gamma   90.00
#
_symmetry.space_group_name_H-M   'P 1'
#
loop_
_entity.id
_entity.type
_entity.pdbx_description
1 polymer ?
#
loop_
_entity_poly.entity_id
_entity_poly.type
_entity_poly.pdbx_seq_one_letter_code
_entity_poly.pdbx_strand_id
1 'polypeptide(L)'
;MIRGIGHSVLRELNHWVQETCPKPGKPEDMADLARKCYEERKRNGGVFHMLNEATKQGIMSSKVSEQLCNLLYKIGKHITMCLNLIDARMSLTEDFKHGAVVKPVCVPARHLDRTEWRFSFDSITTHIFRSESEKQTFYGHVDLFHDHEVISEKLQTWVKNPLRVHAEIQLINHFDTNNSPLLEERNPYIGCSKPACYLCYKYIAHHPRQWFRPPSHQKLYYSWSLPKPRGKENREEFLATTAEVLQRELREDIANKRGPRSEFDDSTAGVTSVPHTYAMKKEGYVNPQSTVGRTMEAGHGKAGPLALHEWLYLIDVSWHIV
;
A
#
# COMPACT_ATOMS: atom_id res chain seq x y z
N MET A 1 -44.83 1.96 -13.16
CA MET A 1 -44.20 2.04 -14.49
C MET A 1 -42.66 2.09 -14.38
N ILE A 2 -42.03 1.21 -13.57
CA ILE A 2 -40.57 1.24 -13.27
C ILE A 2 -39.83 -0.01 -13.81
N ARG A 3 -40.57 -1.08 -14.15
CA ARG A 3 -39.99 -2.37 -14.59
C ARG A 3 -39.37 -2.38 -16.00
N GLY A 4 -39.56 -1.33 -16.81
CA GLY A 4 -39.10 -1.29 -18.21
C GLY A 4 -37.64 -0.84 -18.41
N ILE A 5 -37.12 0.00 -17.50
CA ILE A 5 -35.82 0.68 -17.71
C ILE A 5 -34.64 -0.21 -17.31
N GLY A 6 -34.78 -0.99 -16.22
CA GLY A 6 -33.69 -1.85 -15.74
C GLY A 6 -33.38 -3.05 -16.63
N HIS A 7 -34.32 -3.50 -17.46
CA HIS A 7 -34.07 -4.53 -18.47
C HIS A 7 -33.23 -4.02 -19.66
N SER A 8 -33.14 -2.71 -19.89
CA SER A 8 -32.30 -2.13 -20.96
C SER A 8 -30.82 -2.16 -20.59
N VAL A 9 -30.47 -1.69 -19.38
CA VAL A 9 -29.07 -1.55 -18.96
C VAL A 9 -28.34 -2.90 -18.90
N LEU A 10 -28.98 -3.95 -18.36
CA LEU A 10 -28.39 -5.29 -18.34
C LEU A 10 -28.22 -5.88 -19.74
N ARG A 11 -29.14 -5.57 -20.67
CA ARG A 11 -29.05 -6.02 -22.06
C ARG A 11 -27.90 -5.34 -22.77
N GLU A 12 -27.73 -4.04 -22.56
CA GLU A 12 -26.62 -3.26 -23.11
C GLU A 12 -25.27 -3.73 -22.56
N LEU A 13 -25.17 -3.98 -21.25
CA LEU A 13 -23.98 -4.58 -20.63
C LEU A 13 -23.66 -5.95 -21.21
N ASN A 14 -24.66 -6.83 -21.36
CA ASN A 14 -24.44 -8.16 -21.93
C ASN A 14 -24.01 -8.07 -23.40
N HIS A 15 -24.66 -7.20 -24.19
CA HIS A 15 -24.26 -6.94 -25.58
C HIS A 15 -22.81 -6.47 -25.65
N TRP A 16 -22.42 -5.51 -24.80
CA TRP A 16 -21.05 -5.01 -24.74
C TRP A 16 -20.03 -6.12 -24.45
N VAL A 17 -20.33 -7.02 -23.50
CA VAL A 17 -19.45 -8.16 -23.18
C VAL A 17 -19.33 -9.12 -24.36
N GLN A 18 -20.45 -9.47 -25.02
CA GLN A 18 -20.46 -10.39 -26.16
C GLN A 18 -19.75 -9.80 -27.40
N GLU A 19 -19.90 -8.50 -27.64
CA GLU A 19 -19.20 -7.80 -28.74
C GLU A 19 -17.70 -7.72 -28.48
N THR A 20 -17.31 -7.44 -27.24
CA THR A 20 -15.93 -7.08 -26.89
C THR A 20 -15.06 -8.29 -26.56
N CYS A 21 -15.64 -9.35 -25.99
CA CYS A 21 -14.92 -10.56 -25.60
C CYS A 21 -15.82 -11.80 -25.81
N PRO A 22 -16.13 -12.17 -27.06
CA PRO A 22 -17.06 -13.26 -27.36
C PRO A 22 -16.57 -14.63 -26.85
N LYS A 23 -15.25 -14.86 -26.78
CA LYS A 23 -14.67 -16.09 -26.23
C LYS A 23 -13.59 -15.77 -25.18
N PRO A 24 -13.99 -15.68 -23.89
CA PRO A 24 -13.04 -15.42 -22.80
C PRO A 24 -11.87 -16.41 -22.80
N GLY A 25 -10.66 -15.90 -22.66
CA GLY A 25 -9.43 -16.70 -22.64
C GLY A 25 -8.69 -16.84 -23.97
N LYS A 26 -9.28 -16.38 -25.08
CA LYS A 26 -8.55 -16.19 -26.34
C LYS A 26 -7.72 -14.91 -26.30
N PRO A 27 -6.40 -14.96 -26.58
CA PRO A 27 -5.53 -13.78 -26.50
C PRO A 27 -6.02 -12.58 -27.33
N GLU A 28 -6.56 -12.83 -28.51
CA GLU A 28 -7.12 -11.82 -29.41
C GLU A 28 -8.30 -11.06 -28.78
N ASP A 29 -9.30 -11.79 -28.28
CA ASP A 29 -10.48 -11.24 -27.62
C ASP A 29 -10.11 -10.47 -26.34
N MET A 30 -9.11 -10.97 -25.59
CA MET A 30 -8.59 -10.27 -24.41
C MET A 30 -7.87 -8.96 -24.77
N ALA A 31 -7.20 -8.91 -25.92
CA ALA A 31 -6.57 -7.69 -26.42
C ALA A 31 -7.62 -6.67 -26.91
N ASP A 32 -8.70 -7.14 -27.53
CA ASP A 32 -9.86 -6.29 -27.89
C ASP A 32 -10.56 -5.72 -26.66
N LEU A 33 -10.76 -6.54 -25.63
CA LEU A 33 -11.25 -6.09 -24.33
C LEU A 33 -10.36 -5.01 -23.72
N ALA A 34 -9.05 -5.21 -23.73
CA ALA A 34 -8.11 -4.18 -23.27
C ALA A 34 -8.24 -2.87 -24.06
N ARG A 35 -8.35 -2.93 -25.40
CA ARG A 35 -8.53 -1.75 -26.27
C ARG A 35 -9.83 -1.03 -25.98
N LYS A 36 -10.94 -1.74 -25.89
CA LYS A 36 -12.26 -1.15 -25.61
C LYS A 36 -12.30 -0.50 -24.24
N CYS A 37 -11.81 -1.18 -23.19
CA CYS A 37 -11.68 -0.61 -21.85
C CYS A 37 -10.81 0.65 -21.84
N TYR A 38 -9.73 0.68 -22.62
CA TYR A 38 -8.84 1.84 -22.75
C TYR A 38 -9.50 3.05 -23.41
N GLU A 39 -10.31 2.85 -24.45
CA GLU A 39 -11.01 3.97 -25.10
C GLU A 39 -12.17 4.49 -24.26
N GLU A 40 -12.92 3.61 -23.62
CA GLU A 40 -14.08 4.00 -22.81
C GLU A 40 -13.70 4.74 -21.52
N ARG A 41 -12.56 4.40 -20.90
CA ARG A 41 -12.06 5.15 -19.73
C ARG A 41 -11.69 6.60 -20.04
N LYS A 42 -11.26 6.92 -21.27
CA LYS A 42 -10.94 8.32 -21.65
C LYS A 42 -12.18 9.20 -21.66
N ARG A 43 -13.34 8.61 -21.98
CA ARG A 43 -14.60 9.33 -22.17
C ARG A 43 -15.51 9.27 -20.95
N ASN A 44 -15.10 8.56 -19.89
CA ASN A 44 -15.95 8.21 -18.74
C ASN A 44 -17.35 7.72 -19.17
N GLY A 45 -17.38 6.95 -20.26
CA GLY A 45 -18.60 6.55 -20.97
C GLY A 45 -18.62 5.06 -21.25
N GLY A 46 -19.61 4.60 -22.01
CA GLY A 46 -19.75 3.18 -22.34
C GLY A 46 -20.03 2.32 -21.10
N VAL A 47 -19.23 1.28 -20.89
CA VAL A 47 -19.41 0.29 -19.82
C VAL A 47 -19.41 0.91 -18.43
N PHE A 48 -18.56 1.91 -18.17
CA PHE A 48 -18.50 2.57 -16.87
C PHE A 48 -19.77 3.36 -16.55
N HIS A 49 -20.35 4.02 -17.56
CA HIS A 49 -21.64 4.69 -17.41
C HIS A 49 -22.77 3.68 -17.18
N MET A 50 -22.78 2.58 -17.94
CA MET A 50 -23.78 1.51 -17.77
C MET A 50 -23.72 0.88 -16.37
N LEU A 51 -22.53 0.66 -15.81
CA LEU A 51 -22.36 0.14 -14.45
C LEU A 51 -22.85 1.12 -13.37
N ASN A 52 -22.57 2.41 -13.55
CA ASN A 52 -23.08 3.47 -12.68
C ASN A 52 -24.62 3.52 -12.70
N GLU A 53 -25.23 3.48 -13.89
CA GLU A 53 -26.69 3.48 -14.04
C GLU A 53 -27.33 2.20 -13.48
N ALA A 54 -26.72 1.03 -13.69
CA ALA A 54 -27.18 -0.23 -13.09
C ALA A 54 -27.18 -0.17 -11.55
N THR A 55 -26.21 0.54 -10.98
CA THR A 55 -26.11 0.77 -9.53
C THR A 55 -27.21 1.71 -9.05
N LYS A 56 -27.39 2.86 -9.71
CA LYS A 56 -28.43 3.84 -9.36
C LYS A 56 -29.84 3.28 -9.45
N GLN A 57 -30.08 2.38 -10.39
CA GLN A 57 -31.38 1.72 -10.58
C GLN A 57 -31.60 0.54 -9.62
N GLY A 58 -30.65 0.24 -8.73
CA GLY A 58 -30.75 -0.86 -7.77
C GLY A 58 -30.68 -2.26 -8.41
N ILE A 59 -30.23 -2.35 -9.67
CA ILE A 59 -30.12 -3.61 -10.42
C ILE A 59 -28.87 -4.37 -10.03
N MET A 60 -27.79 -3.64 -9.76
CA MET A 60 -26.51 -4.17 -9.31
C MET A 60 -26.16 -3.56 -7.97
N SER A 61 -25.66 -4.38 -7.04
CA SER A 61 -25.13 -3.84 -5.77
C SER A 61 -23.93 -2.94 -6.04
N SER A 62 -23.77 -1.90 -5.22
CA SER A 62 -22.63 -0.97 -5.31
C SER A 62 -21.29 -1.71 -5.26
N LYS A 63 -21.16 -2.69 -4.37
CA LYS A 63 -19.95 -3.52 -4.23
C LYS A 63 -19.58 -4.26 -5.52
N VAL A 64 -20.55 -4.89 -6.18
CA VAL A 64 -20.30 -5.64 -7.42
C VAL A 64 -19.95 -4.70 -8.57
N SER A 65 -20.66 -3.57 -8.67
CA SER A 65 -20.41 -2.56 -9.70
C SER A 65 -19.02 -1.93 -9.57
N GLU A 66 -18.61 -1.60 -8.35
CA GLU A 66 -17.28 -1.06 -8.05
C GLU A 66 -16.19 -2.07 -8.38
N GLN A 67 -16.35 -3.33 -7.98
CA GLN A 67 -15.41 -4.40 -8.31
C GLN A 67 -15.25 -4.56 -9.82
N LEU A 68 -16.35 -4.57 -10.58
CA LEU A 68 -16.30 -4.72 -12.03
C LEU A 68 -15.69 -3.49 -12.71
N CYS A 69 -16.06 -2.28 -12.29
CA CYS A 69 -15.42 -1.04 -12.75
C CYS A 69 -13.90 -1.10 -12.53
N ASN A 70 -13.45 -1.50 -11.35
CA ASN A 70 -12.04 -1.60 -11.01
C ASN A 70 -11.29 -2.61 -11.89
N LEU A 71 -11.90 -3.75 -12.20
CA LEU A 71 -11.31 -4.76 -13.09
C LEU A 71 -11.18 -4.26 -14.54
N LEU A 72 -12.25 -3.68 -15.09
CA LEU A 72 -12.25 -3.14 -16.46
C LEU A 72 -11.26 -1.98 -16.60
N TYR A 73 -11.17 -1.12 -15.59
CA TYR A 73 -10.18 -0.05 -15.56
C TYR A 73 -8.75 -0.61 -15.58
N LYS A 74 -8.46 -1.62 -14.75
CA LYS A 74 -7.15 -2.29 -14.71
C LYS A 74 -6.78 -2.89 -16.06
N ILE A 75 -7.72 -3.54 -16.73
CA ILE A 75 -7.52 -4.11 -18.07
C ILE A 75 -7.11 -3.02 -19.09
N GLY A 76 -7.88 -1.94 -19.18
CA GLY A 76 -7.55 -0.81 -20.07
C GLY A 76 -6.30 -0.04 -19.68
N LYS A 77 -5.86 -0.12 -18.42
CA LYS A 77 -4.64 0.56 -17.93
C LYS A 77 -3.36 -0.01 -18.55
N HIS A 78 -3.33 -1.30 -18.87
CA HIS A 78 -2.15 -1.91 -19.49
C HIS A 78 -1.74 -1.20 -20.79
N ILE A 79 -2.72 -0.78 -21.60
CA ILE A 79 -2.44 -0.03 -22.84
C ILE A 79 -1.84 1.34 -22.53
N THR A 80 -2.37 2.09 -21.54
CA THR A 80 -1.72 3.34 -21.11
C THR A 80 -0.29 3.12 -20.63
N MET A 81 -0.03 2.05 -19.90
CA MET A 81 1.33 1.77 -19.45
C MET A 81 2.27 1.49 -20.63
N CYS A 82 1.82 0.72 -21.63
CA CYS A 82 2.59 0.50 -22.85
C CYS A 82 2.85 1.80 -23.63
N LEU A 83 1.85 2.66 -23.79
CA LEU A 83 2.00 3.96 -24.44
C LEU A 83 2.98 4.86 -23.67
N ASN A 84 2.84 4.94 -22.35
CA ASN A 84 3.77 5.70 -21.51
C ASN A 84 5.21 5.19 -21.61
N LEU A 85 5.42 3.88 -21.77
CA LEU A 85 6.75 3.29 -21.97
C LEU A 85 7.33 3.68 -23.34
N ILE A 86 6.50 3.70 -24.39
CA ILE A 86 6.91 4.17 -25.72
C ILE A 86 7.27 5.65 -25.64
N ASP A 87 6.41 6.48 -25.07
CA ASP A 87 6.63 7.92 -24.91
C ASP A 87 7.89 8.21 -24.07
N ALA A 88 8.08 7.47 -22.97
CA ALA A 88 9.28 7.59 -22.14
C ALA A 88 10.55 7.20 -22.90
N ARG A 89 10.52 6.13 -23.69
CA ARG A 89 11.66 5.73 -24.53
C ARG A 89 12.01 6.80 -25.55
N MET A 90 11.00 7.39 -26.20
CA MET A 90 11.21 8.49 -27.15
C MET A 90 11.77 9.74 -26.46
N SER A 91 11.30 10.03 -25.26
CA SER A 91 11.71 11.22 -24.48
C SER A 91 13.12 11.08 -23.86
N LEU A 92 13.53 9.86 -23.52
CA LEU A 92 14.80 9.54 -22.85
C LEU A 92 15.76 8.82 -23.81
N THR A 93 15.78 9.25 -25.07
CA THR A 93 16.53 8.57 -26.14
C THR A 93 18.02 8.42 -25.79
N GLU A 94 18.64 9.45 -25.19
CA GLU A 94 20.05 9.39 -24.79
C GLU A 94 20.32 8.39 -23.65
N ASP A 95 19.40 8.28 -22.69
CA ASP A 95 19.53 7.36 -21.55
C ASP A 95 19.39 5.89 -22.01
N PHE A 96 18.54 5.65 -23.01
CA PHE A 96 18.30 4.32 -23.58
C PHE A 96 19.13 4.02 -24.85
N LYS A 97 20.05 4.90 -25.26
CA LYS A 97 20.81 4.73 -26.52
C LYS A 97 21.62 3.44 -26.58
N HIS A 98 22.12 3.00 -25.41
CA HIS A 98 22.87 1.75 -25.27
C HIS A 98 21.98 0.57 -24.82
N GLY A 99 20.65 0.76 -24.81
CA GLY A 99 19.69 -0.18 -24.26
C GLY A 99 19.61 -0.13 -22.73
N ALA A 100 18.75 -0.98 -22.17
CA ALA A 100 18.61 -1.19 -20.73
C ALA A 100 18.66 -2.68 -20.42
N VAL A 101 19.32 -3.05 -19.32
CA VAL A 101 19.38 -4.42 -18.85
C VAL A 101 18.60 -4.53 -17.55
N VAL A 102 17.59 -5.40 -17.53
CA VAL A 102 16.87 -5.74 -16.31
C VAL A 102 17.67 -6.77 -15.54
N LYS A 103 18.07 -6.43 -14.30
CA LYS A 103 18.77 -7.34 -13.40
C LYS A 103 17.90 -7.62 -12.18
N PRO A 104 17.71 -8.91 -11.80
CA PRO A 104 17.03 -9.22 -10.55
C PRO A 104 17.93 -8.88 -9.37
N VAL A 105 17.35 -8.27 -8.34
CA VAL A 105 18.00 -8.12 -7.03
C VAL A 105 17.52 -9.28 -6.16
N CYS A 106 18.37 -10.29 -6.01
CA CYS A 106 18.07 -11.47 -5.21
C CYS A 106 18.30 -11.16 -3.72
N VAL A 107 17.22 -11.14 -2.94
CA VAL A 107 17.31 -11.07 -1.48
C VAL A 107 16.87 -12.42 -0.90
N PRO A 108 17.74 -13.14 -0.18
CA PRO A 108 17.39 -14.43 0.39
C PRO A 108 16.28 -14.26 1.41
N ALA A 109 15.34 -15.22 1.42
CA ALA A 109 14.28 -15.27 2.41
C ALA A 109 14.87 -15.28 3.83
N ARG A 110 14.34 -14.43 4.71
CA ARG A 110 14.77 -14.38 6.10
C ARG A 110 13.88 -15.33 6.90
N HIS A 111 14.44 -16.47 7.28
CA HIS A 111 13.88 -17.30 8.33
C HIS A 111 14.37 -16.74 9.67
N LEU A 112 13.49 -16.04 10.37
CA LEU A 112 13.69 -15.76 11.80
C LEU A 112 13.23 -17.00 12.55
N ASP A 113 14.05 -17.49 13.48
CA ASP A 113 13.63 -18.52 14.41
C ASP A 113 12.55 -17.91 15.34
N ARG A 114 11.31 -18.34 15.13
CA ARG A 114 10.13 -17.84 15.84
C ARG A 114 9.72 -18.75 17.00
N THR A 115 10.50 -19.79 17.31
CA THR A 115 10.15 -20.77 18.35
C THR A 115 9.96 -20.12 19.74
N GLU A 116 10.51 -18.93 19.96
CA GLU A 116 10.37 -18.17 21.21
C GLU A 116 9.31 -17.04 21.16
N TRP A 117 8.74 -16.72 19.99
CA TRP A 117 7.85 -15.56 19.86
C TRP A 117 6.41 -15.93 20.22
N ARG A 118 6.07 -15.80 21.51
CA ARG A 118 4.70 -16.02 22.03
C ARG A 118 4.00 -14.68 22.23
N PHE A 119 3.41 -14.15 21.17
CA PHE A 119 2.61 -12.93 21.25
C PHE A 119 1.12 -13.26 21.31
N SER A 120 0.47 -12.86 22.39
CA SER A 120 -0.99 -12.75 22.50
C SER A 120 -1.41 -11.28 22.44
N PHE A 121 -2.67 -11.02 22.10
CA PHE A 121 -3.26 -9.68 22.16
C PHE A 121 -2.93 -8.99 23.50
N ASP A 122 -3.15 -9.67 24.63
CA ASP A 122 -2.86 -9.15 25.97
C ASP A 122 -1.38 -8.88 26.25
N SER A 123 -0.49 -9.76 25.78
CA SER A 123 0.95 -9.57 25.99
C SER A 123 1.43 -8.30 25.31
N ILE A 124 0.96 -8.05 24.08
CA ILE A 124 1.35 -6.85 23.35
C ILE A 124 0.64 -5.64 23.97
N THR A 125 -0.63 -5.73 24.38
CA THR A 125 -1.36 -4.64 25.05
C THR A 125 -0.63 -4.19 26.32
N THR A 126 -0.11 -5.15 27.10
CA THR A 126 0.70 -4.86 28.30
C THR A 126 2.04 -4.21 27.96
N HIS A 127 2.60 -4.49 26.78
CA HIS A 127 3.80 -3.81 26.30
C HIS A 127 3.49 -2.36 25.83
N ILE A 128 2.27 -2.10 25.32
CA ILE A 128 1.84 -0.77 24.85
C ILE A 128 1.45 0.17 26.00
N PHE A 129 0.58 -0.34 26.87
CA PHE A 129 -0.12 0.41 27.87
C PHE A 129 0.35 -0.03 29.24
N ARG A 130 0.90 0.92 30.00
CA ARG A 130 1.51 0.63 31.30
C ARG A 130 0.47 0.57 32.40
N SER A 131 -0.56 1.41 32.33
CA SER A 131 -1.62 1.47 33.34
C SER A 131 -2.81 0.59 32.99
N GLU A 132 -3.45 0.00 34.01
CA GLU A 132 -4.65 -0.81 33.81
C GLU A 132 -5.79 0.02 33.19
N SER A 133 -5.92 1.29 33.57
CA SER A 133 -6.89 2.22 32.99
C SER A 133 -6.69 2.43 31.47
N GLU A 134 -5.44 2.55 31.01
CA GLU A 134 -5.16 2.66 29.56
C GLU A 134 -5.51 1.36 28.83
N LYS A 135 -5.21 0.19 29.42
CA LYS A 135 -5.56 -1.11 28.84
C LYS A 135 -7.08 -1.25 28.68
N GLN A 136 -7.84 -0.94 29.72
CA GLN A 136 -9.30 -1.00 29.68
C GLN A 136 -9.89 -0.03 28.65
N THR A 137 -9.29 1.16 28.51
CA THR A 137 -9.68 2.12 27.47
C THR A 137 -9.42 1.57 26.08
N PHE A 138 -8.28 0.91 25.87
CA PHE A 138 -7.93 0.29 24.61
C PHE A 138 -8.86 -0.88 24.28
N TYR A 139 -9.12 -1.80 25.22
CA TYR A 139 -10.06 -2.90 25.03
C TYR A 139 -11.45 -2.39 24.66
N GLY A 140 -11.98 -1.44 25.43
CA GLY A 140 -13.27 -0.83 25.13
C GLY A 140 -13.32 -0.13 23.78
N HIS A 141 -12.20 0.43 23.29
CA HIS A 141 -12.13 1.01 21.95
C HIS A 141 -12.12 -0.04 20.85
N VAL A 142 -11.39 -1.14 21.03
CA VAL A 142 -11.35 -2.26 20.11
C VAL A 142 -12.71 -2.94 19.98
N ASP A 143 -13.40 -3.14 21.12
CA ASP A 143 -14.73 -3.75 21.19
C ASP A 143 -15.81 -2.94 20.46
N LEU A 144 -15.58 -1.64 20.17
CA LEU A 144 -16.50 -0.84 19.35
C LEU A 144 -16.57 -1.32 17.90
N PHE A 145 -15.53 -1.98 17.42
CA PHE A 145 -15.38 -2.33 16.01
C PHE A 145 -15.23 -3.83 15.80
N HIS A 146 -14.68 -4.55 16.78
CA HIS A 146 -14.21 -5.93 16.62
C HIS A 146 -14.39 -6.78 17.87
N ASP A 147 -14.52 -8.08 17.66
CA ASP A 147 -14.50 -9.08 18.73
C ASP A 147 -13.05 -9.44 19.08
N HIS A 148 -12.61 -9.12 20.30
CA HIS A 148 -11.23 -9.34 20.75
C HIS A 148 -10.79 -10.81 20.70
N GLU A 149 -11.70 -11.78 20.80
CA GLU A 149 -11.36 -13.20 20.68
C GLU A 149 -10.96 -13.52 19.24
N VAL A 150 -11.73 -13.01 18.27
CA VAL A 150 -11.44 -13.12 16.83
C VAL A 150 -10.12 -12.43 16.48
N ILE A 151 -9.83 -11.28 17.11
CA ILE A 151 -8.54 -10.58 16.97
C ILE A 151 -7.39 -11.48 17.42
N SER A 152 -7.52 -12.08 18.60
CA SER A 152 -6.49 -12.92 19.21
C SER A 152 -6.19 -14.13 18.33
N GLU A 153 -7.21 -14.75 17.73
CA GLU A 153 -7.04 -15.85 16.77
C GLU A 153 -6.33 -15.42 15.47
N LYS A 154 -6.69 -14.25 14.93
CA LYS A 154 -6.03 -13.68 13.75
C LYS A 154 -4.56 -13.39 14.02
N LEU A 155 -4.24 -12.82 15.17
CA LEU A 155 -2.85 -12.61 15.62
C LEU A 155 -2.05 -13.92 15.62
N GLN A 156 -2.58 -14.99 16.19
CA GLN A 156 -1.90 -16.29 16.21
C GLN A 156 -1.61 -16.82 14.80
N THR A 157 -2.48 -16.49 13.84
CA THR A 157 -2.26 -16.84 12.43
C THR A 157 -1.19 -15.96 11.79
N TRP A 158 -1.19 -14.65 12.06
CA TRP A 158 -0.20 -13.72 11.52
C TRP A 158 1.21 -13.95 12.06
N VAL A 159 1.35 -14.39 13.31
CA VAL A 159 2.64 -14.76 13.90
C VAL A 159 3.27 -15.95 13.16
N LYS A 160 2.47 -16.81 12.51
CA LYS A 160 2.97 -17.92 11.70
C LYS A 160 3.42 -17.49 10.29
N ASN A 161 3.04 -16.30 9.84
CA ASN A 161 3.38 -15.86 8.49
C ASN A 161 4.87 -15.50 8.35
N PRO A 162 5.51 -15.90 7.23
CA PRO A 162 6.91 -15.56 6.99
C PRO A 162 7.05 -14.05 6.84
N LEU A 163 8.12 -13.51 7.43
CA LEU A 163 8.46 -12.11 7.29
C LEU A 163 9.01 -11.83 5.89
N ARG A 164 8.65 -10.67 5.35
CA ARG A 164 8.95 -10.22 4.00
C ARG A 164 9.63 -8.87 4.08
N VAL A 165 10.78 -8.76 3.44
CA VAL A 165 11.40 -7.46 3.15
C VAL A 165 10.74 -6.95 1.89
N HIS A 166 10.19 -5.74 1.93
CA HIS A 166 9.52 -5.15 0.76
C HIS A 166 10.53 -4.71 -0.31
N ALA A 167 10.08 -4.62 -1.56
CA ALA A 167 10.95 -4.37 -2.72
C ALA A 167 11.76 -3.07 -2.59
N GLU A 168 11.13 -2.01 -2.05
CA GLU A 168 11.78 -0.72 -1.79
C GLU A 168 13.02 -0.90 -0.91
N ILE A 169 12.86 -1.64 0.18
CA ILE A 169 13.91 -1.88 1.18
C ILE A 169 14.96 -2.84 0.65
N GLN A 170 14.55 -3.84 -0.14
CA GLN A 170 15.47 -4.75 -0.82
C GLN A 170 16.42 -3.98 -1.76
N LEU A 171 15.89 -3.03 -2.54
CA LEU A 171 16.67 -2.20 -3.43
C LEU A 171 17.62 -1.27 -2.64
N ILE A 172 17.12 -0.56 -1.64
CA ILE A 172 17.96 0.30 -0.79
C ILE A 172 19.13 -0.50 -0.19
N ASN A 173 18.82 -1.62 0.45
CA ASN A 173 19.84 -2.49 1.04
C ASN A 173 20.87 -2.96 0.00
N HIS A 174 20.45 -3.25 -1.24
CA HIS A 174 21.38 -3.63 -2.30
C HIS A 174 22.36 -2.51 -2.64
N PHE A 175 21.89 -1.27 -2.78
CA PHE A 175 22.74 -0.10 -3.05
C PHE A 175 23.64 0.24 -1.86
N ASP A 176 23.14 0.10 -0.63
CA ASP A 176 23.95 0.31 0.58
C ASP A 176 25.02 -0.77 0.78
N THR A 177 24.71 -2.03 0.44
CA THR A 177 25.67 -3.13 0.63
C THR A 177 26.76 -3.15 -0.44
N ASN A 178 26.41 -2.89 -1.70
CA ASN A 178 27.32 -3.09 -2.83
C ASN A 178 28.08 -1.83 -3.23
N ASN A 179 27.84 -0.69 -2.56
CA ASN A 179 28.37 0.62 -2.95
C ASN A 179 28.15 0.91 -4.45
N SER A 180 27.01 0.45 -4.98
CA SER A 180 26.67 0.64 -6.39
C SER A 180 26.47 2.14 -6.64
N PRO A 181 27.08 2.72 -7.70
CA PRO A 181 26.93 4.13 -7.99
C PRO A 181 25.49 4.44 -8.38
N LEU A 182 24.97 5.56 -7.87
CA LEU A 182 23.68 6.09 -8.28
C LEU A 182 23.85 7.03 -9.47
N LEU A 183 22.78 7.19 -10.24
CA LEU A 183 22.76 8.17 -11.34
C LEU A 183 22.90 9.61 -10.82
N GLU A 184 22.30 9.89 -9.65
CA GLU A 184 22.38 11.17 -8.96
C GLU A 184 22.45 10.91 -7.44
N GLU A 185 23.60 11.22 -6.84
CA GLU A 185 23.85 10.99 -5.41
C GLU A 185 23.20 12.06 -4.52
N ARG A 186 22.95 13.27 -5.05
CA ARG A 186 22.31 14.35 -4.25
C ARG A 186 20.83 14.15 -4.04
N ASN A 187 20.18 13.38 -4.91
CA ASN A 187 18.75 13.10 -4.84
C ASN A 187 18.46 11.65 -5.23
N PRO A 188 18.88 10.69 -4.38
CA PRO A 188 18.80 9.28 -4.73
C PRO A 188 17.35 8.83 -4.73
N TYR A 189 16.86 8.33 -5.88
CA TYR A 189 15.46 7.98 -6.10
C TYR A 189 15.30 6.50 -6.46
N ILE A 190 14.29 5.86 -5.88
CA ILE A 190 13.88 4.50 -6.24
C ILE A 190 12.45 4.53 -6.77
N GLY A 191 12.28 4.17 -8.04
CA GLY A 191 10.97 3.99 -8.65
C GLY A 191 10.36 2.65 -8.25
N CYS A 192 9.08 2.67 -7.84
CA CYS A 192 8.32 1.48 -7.47
C CYS A 192 6.97 1.46 -8.18
N SER A 193 6.43 0.26 -8.44
CA SER A 193 5.16 0.08 -9.15
C SER A 193 3.92 0.48 -8.32
N LYS A 194 4.09 0.59 -7.00
CA LYS A 194 3.11 1.06 -6.04
C LYS A 194 3.74 2.16 -5.16
N PRO A 195 2.94 3.08 -4.59
CA PRO A 195 3.38 3.90 -3.47
C PRO A 195 3.97 3.04 -2.35
N ALA A 196 4.82 3.61 -1.51
CA ALA A 196 5.40 2.89 -0.39
C ALA A 196 4.36 2.55 0.68
N CYS A 197 4.49 1.39 1.32
CA CYS A 197 3.75 1.12 2.54
C CYS A 197 4.19 2.08 3.66
N TYR A 198 3.42 2.18 4.74
CA TYR A 198 3.73 3.09 5.85
C TYR A 198 5.15 2.90 6.37
N LEU A 199 5.55 1.64 6.62
CA LEU A 199 6.86 1.29 7.17
C LEU A 199 7.98 1.52 6.16
N CYS A 200 7.75 1.22 4.88
CA CYS A 200 8.71 1.56 3.82
C CYS A 200 8.91 3.08 3.74
N TYR A 201 7.82 3.85 3.76
CA TYR A 201 7.87 5.31 3.72
C TYR A 201 8.68 5.87 4.90
N LYS A 202 8.40 5.41 6.13
CA LYS A 202 9.16 5.85 7.31
C LYS A 202 10.63 5.45 7.21
N TYR A 203 10.94 4.23 6.75
CA TYR A 203 12.32 3.79 6.56
C TYR A 203 13.07 4.69 5.59
N ILE A 204 12.49 4.95 4.42
CA ILE A 204 13.08 5.78 3.37
C ILE A 204 13.29 7.22 3.88
N ALA A 205 12.28 7.78 4.57
CA ALA A 205 12.31 9.16 5.04
C ALA A 205 13.34 9.44 6.14
N HIS A 206 13.74 8.42 6.92
CA HIS A 206 14.73 8.53 8.00
C HIS A 206 16.05 7.85 7.65
N HIS A 207 16.20 7.38 6.41
CA HIS A 207 17.40 6.69 5.99
C HIS A 207 18.61 7.65 5.97
N PRO A 208 19.80 7.25 6.45
CA PRO A 208 20.97 8.13 6.49
C PRO A 208 21.39 8.70 5.12
N ARG A 209 21.17 7.93 4.05
CA ARG A 209 21.44 8.35 2.66
C ARG A 209 20.45 9.40 2.13
N GLN A 210 19.38 9.72 2.86
CA GLN A 210 18.37 10.72 2.47
C GLN A 210 17.76 10.47 1.08
N TRP A 211 17.21 9.26 0.90
CA TRP A 211 16.44 8.91 -0.30
C TRP A 211 15.27 9.86 -0.53
N PHE A 212 14.99 10.16 -1.80
CA PHE A 212 13.81 10.91 -2.18
C PHE A 212 12.55 10.23 -1.66
N ARG A 213 11.67 11.00 -1.03
CA ARG A 213 10.48 10.47 -0.37
C ARG A 213 9.43 10.04 -1.39
N PRO A 214 9.07 8.74 -1.46
CA PRO A 214 8.01 8.30 -2.35
C PRO A 214 6.64 8.71 -1.81
N PRO A 215 5.59 8.72 -2.66
CA PRO A 215 4.22 8.70 -2.17
C PRO A 215 3.99 7.44 -1.32
N SER A 216 3.00 7.48 -0.42
CA SER A 216 2.64 6.33 0.41
C SER A 216 1.14 6.05 0.37
N HIS A 217 0.78 4.76 0.31
CA HIS A 217 -0.60 4.30 0.44
C HIS A 217 -1.00 4.05 1.91
N GLN A 218 -0.13 4.39 2.87
CA GLN A 218 -0.39 4.38 4.32
C GLN A 218 -0.80 3.03 4.93
N LYS A 219 -0.70 1.91 4.20
CA LYS A 219 -0.99 0.59 4.79
C LYS A 219 0.20 0.09 5.59
N LEU A 220 -0.11 -0.55 6.70
CA LEU A 220 0.82 -1.37 7.45
C LEU A 220 0.78 -2.80 6.90
N TYR A 221 1.79 -3.61 7.20
CA TYR A 221 1.79 -5.04 6.88
C TYR A 221 2.47 -5.79 8.02
N TYR A 222 1.77 -6.72 8.69
CA TYR A 222 2.27 -7.50 9.84
C TYR A 222 3.48 -8.36 9.46
N SER A 223 3.59 -8.74 8.18
CA SER A 223 4.69 -9.54 7.67
C SER A 223 5.89 -8.69 7.28
N TRP A 224 5.83 -7.36 7.41
CA TRP A 224 6.94 -6.49 7.04
C TRP A 224 8.17 -6.74 7.93
N SER A 225 9.35 -6.63 7.33
CA SER A 225 10.61 -6.73 8.07
C SER A 225 11.75 -5.97 7.42
N LEU A 226 12.75 -5.66 8.24
CA LEU A 226 14.02 -5.12 7.78
C LEU A 226 14.96 -6.23 7.28
N PRO A 227 15.82 -5.91 6.30
CA PRO A 227 16.88 -6.78 5.83
C PRO A 227 17.85 -7.12 6.96
N LYS A 228 18.68 -8.15 6.76
CA LYS A 228 19.75 -8.46 7.71
C LYS A 228 20.68 -7.24 7.82
N PRO A 229 20.99 -6.79 9.04
CA PRO A 229 21.85 -5.62 9.23
C PRO A 229 23.22 -5.89 8.62
N ARG A 230 23.74 -4.94 7.84
CA ARG A 230 25.11 -4.97 7.31
C ARG A 230 25.70 -3.57 7.45
N GLY A 231 26.64 -3.39 8.38
CA GLY A 231 27.29 -2.10 8.65
C GLY A 231 26.81 -1.43 9.94
N LYS A 232 26.88 -0.10 9.98
CA LYS A 232 26.57 0.74 11.17
C LYS A 232 25.12 1.26 11.22
N GLU A 233 24.21 0.62 10.50
CA GLU A 233 22.78 1.00 10.54
C GLU A 233 22.27 0.86 11.97
N ASN A 234 21.77 1.95 12.56
CA ASN A 234 21.18 1.91 13.88
C ASN A 234 19.73 1.39 13.78
N ARG A 235 19.63 0.10 13.44
CA ARG A 235 18.37 -0.58 13.18
C ARG A 235 17.48 -0.58 14.42
N GLU A 236 18.10 -0.71 15.59
CA GLU A 236 17.41 -0.65 16.88
C GLU A 236 16.81 0.74 17.12
N GLU A 237 17.55 1.81 16.85
CA GLU A 237 17.02 3.18 16.94
C GLU A 237 15.88 3.44 15.96
N PHE A 238 16.05 3.09 14.68
CA PHE A 238 14.97 3.25 13.69
C PHE A 238 13.69 2.53 14.13
N LEU A 239 13.85 1.28 14.57
CA LEU A 239 12.75 0.47 15.03
C LEU A 239 12.13 1.13 16.28
N ALA A 240 12.92 1.49 17.29
CA ALA A 240 12.44 2.15 18.52
C ALA A 240 11.66 3.44 18.22
N THR A 241 12.23 4.35 17.41
CA THR A 241 11.56 5.60 17.00
C THR A 241 10.26 5.32 16.25
N THR A 242 10.25 4.34 15.35
CA THR A 242 9.04 3.97 14.60
C THR A 242 7.96 3.42 15.54
N ALA A 243 8.34 2.61 16.52
CA ALA A 243 7.41 2.10 17.54
C ALA A 243 6.82 3.23 18.39
N GLU A 244 7.62 4.19 18.82
CA GLU A 244 7.14 5.35 19.59
C GLU A 244 6.16 6.21 18.80
N VAL A 245 6.44 6.45 17.51
CA VAL A 245 5.53 7.18 16.61
C VAL A 245 4.20 6.45 16.49
N LEU A 246 4.24 5.14 16.23
CA LEU A 246 3.03 4.35 16.06
C LEU A 246 2.21 4.22 17.35
N GLN A 247 2.88 4.12 18.51
CA GLN A 247 2.23 4.17 19.81
C GLN A 247 1.50 5.48 20.06
N ARG A 248 2.13 6.61 19.71
CA ARG A 248 1.53 7.93 19.84
C ARG A 248 0.32 8.05 18.92
N GLU A 249 0.46 7.68 17.65
CA GLU A 249 -0.64 7.67 16.68
C GLU A 249 -1.81 6.79 17.16
N LEU A 250 -1.53 5.61 17.72
CA LEU A 250 -2.56 4.74 18.30
C LEU A 250 -3.28 5.39 19.50
N ARG A 251 -2.53 6.02 20.42
CA ARG A 251 -3.13 6.75 21.55
C ARG A 251 -4.02 7.90 21.07
N GLU A 252 -3.60 8.62 20.03
CA GLU A 252 -4.39 9.69 19.41
C GLU A 252 -5.66 9.13 18.75
N ASP A 253 -5.59 8.00 18.06
CA ASP A 253 -6.75 7.37 17.43
C ASP A 253 -7.77 6.90 18.49
N ILE A 254 -7.31 6.31 19.60
CA ILE A 254 -8.15 5.94 20.75
C ILE A 254 -8.81 7.17 21.38
N ALA A 255 -8.02 8.22 21.67
CA ALA A 255 -8.52 9.44 22.30
C ALA A 255 -9.59 10.14 21.45
N ASN A 256 -9.43 10.10 20.12
CA ASN A 256 -10.38 10.68 19.18
C ASN A 256 -11.49 9.72 18.77
N LYS A 257 -11.55 8.50 19.34
CA LYS A 257 -12.49 7.42 18.98
C LYS A 257 -12.55 7.18 17.47
N ARG A 258 -11.40 7.29 16.80
CA ARG A 258 -11.30 7.06 15.36
C ARG A 258 -11.47 5.58 15.12
N GLY A 259 -12.41 5.24 14.24
CA GLY A 259 -12.55 3.86 13.80
C GLY A 259 -11.43 3.42 12.87
N PRO A 260 -11.47 2.16 12.45
CA PRO A 260 -10.70 1.64 11.33
C PRO A 260 -10.47 2.64 10.19
N ARG A 261 -9.22 2.75 9.73
CA ARG A 261 -8.92 3.44 8.46
C ARG A 261 -9.60 2.68 7.32
N SER A 262 -10.35 3.38 6.46
CA SER A 262 -10.94 2.72 5.29
C SER A 262 -9.90 1.91 4.50
N GLU A 263 -10.25 0.70 4.04
CA GLU A 263 -9.45 -0.07 3.09
C GLU A 263 -9.11 0.82 1.88
N PHE A 264 -7.90 1.39 1.85
CA PHE A 264 -7.46 2.14 0.69
C PHE A 264 -7.17 1.15 -0.44
N ASP A 265 -7.75 1.38 -1.61
CA ASP A 265 -7.49 0.51 -2.74
C ASP A 265 -5.99 0.50 -3.08
N ASP A 266 -5.42 -0.71 -3.11
CA ASP A 266 -3.99 -0.99 -3.27
C ASP A 266 -3.43 -0.63 -4.66
N SER A 267 -4.28 -0.01 -5.47
CA SER A 267 -4.14 0.07 -6.90
C SER A 267 -3.75 1.48 -7.30
N THR A 268 -2.61 1.59 -7.96
CA THR A 268 -2.32 2.68 -8.90
C THR A 268 -3.34 2.76 -10.06
N ALA A 269 -4.50 2.09 -9.97
CA ALA A 269 -5.55 2.10 -10.97
C ALA A 269 -6.20 3.49 -11.11
N GLY A 270 -5.90 4.47 -10.26
CA GLY A 270 -6.43 5.83 -10.43
C GLY A 270 -7.95 5.93 -10.19
N VAL A 271 -8.57 4.86 -9.70
CA VAL A 271 -9.93 4.89 -9.16
C VAL A 271 -9.79 5.12 -7.66
N THR A 272 -9.74 6.38 -7.25
CA THR A 272 -10.19 6.73 -5.90
C THR A 272 -11.70 6.59 -5.90
N SER A 273 -12.28 5.98 -4.86
CA SER A 273 -13.71 5.78 -4.62
C SER A 273 -14.52 7.08 -4.42
N VAL A 274 -14.01 8.19 -4.96
CA VAL A 274 -14.69 9.48 -5.03
C VAL A 274 -14.92 9.78 -6.52
N PRO A 275 -16.17 10.02 -6.96
CA PRO A 275 -16.44 10.45 -8.33
C PRO A 275 -15.50 11.61 -8.69
N HIS A 276 -14.83 11.50 -9.83
CA HIS A 276 -13.98 12.55 -10.41
C HIS A 276 -14.79 13.85 -10.58
N THR A 277 -14.86 14.62 -9.51
CA THR A 277 -15.12 16.05 -9.53
C THR A 277 -13.83 16.67 -8.99
N TYR A 278 -13.32 17.65 -9.72
CA TYR A 278 -12.04 18.33 -9.51
C TYR A 278 -10.81 17.63 -10.07
N ALA A 279 -10.45 18.08 -11.27
CA ALA A 279 -9.14 17.92 -11.87
C ALA A 279 -8.05 18.36 -10.89
N MET A 280 -7.19 17.43 -10.48
CA MET A 280 -5.95 17.81 -9.79
C MET A 280 -5.03 18.51 -10.80
N LYS A 281 -4.82 19.81 -10.58
CA LYS A 281 -3.71 20.55 -11.20
C LYS A 281 -2.42 19.79 -10.91
N LYS A 282 -1.59 19.61 -11.93
CA LYS A 282 -0.17 19.28 -11.77
C LYS A 282 0.50 20.45 -11.04
N GLU A 283 0.56 20.39 -9.71
CA GLU A 283 1.50 21.21 -8.96
C GLU A 283 2.85 20.51 -8.96
N GLY A 284 3.90 21.24 -9.37
CA GLY A 284 5.27 20.76 -9.36
C GLY A 284 5.68 20.38 -7.93
N TYR A 285 6.08 19.13 -7.74
CA TYR A 285 6.51 18.62 -6.44
C TYR A 285 7.93 19.13 -6.17
N VAL A 286 8.05 20.19 -5.36
CA VAL A 286 9.34 20.70 -4.86
C VAL A 286 9.65 20.01 -3.54
N ASN A 287 10.86 19.47 -3.40
CA ASN A 287 11.36 18.81 -2.19
C ASN A 287 11.46 19.81 -1.02
N PRO A 288 10.66 19.70 0.05
CA PRO A 288 10.70 20.64 1.16
C PRO A 288 11.67 20.15 2.24
N GLN A 289 12.96 20.10 1.95
CA GLN A 289 14.01 19.89 2.96
C GLN A 289 15.28 20.69 2.66
N SER A 290 15.16 22.01 2.78
CA SER A 290 16.27 22.85 3.24
C SER A 290 15.77 23.55 4.49
N THR A 291 16.53 23.50 5.58
CA THR A 291 16.23 24.03 6.92
C THR A 291 15.34 23.15 7.82
N VAL A 292 15.95 22.25 8.59
CA VAL A 292 15.75 22.17 10.06
C VAL A 292 17.01 21.49 10.64
N GLY A 293 17.87 22.26 11.31
CA GLY A 293 18.83 21.70 12.25
C GLY A 293 18.09 21.24 13.51
N ARG A 294 18.34 20.02 13.98
CA ARG A 294 17.76 19.55 15.24
C ARG A 294 18.80 18.81 16.07
N THR A 295 19.24 19.46 17.13
CA THR A 295 19.87 18.87 18.30
C THR A 295 18.76 18.23 19.14
N MET A 296 18.88 16.95 19.49
CA MET A 296 18.05 16.34 20.55
C MET A 296 18.92 15.46 21.44
N GLU A 297 18.80 15.71 22.74
CA GLU A 297 19.45 14.98 23.83
C GLU A 297 18.81 13.60 24.03
N ALA A 298 19.66 12.61 24.29
CA ALA A 298 19.30 11.21 24.42
C ALA A 298 18.77 10.88 25.83
N GLY A 299 17.51 10.45 25.92
CA GLY A 299 16.97 9.73 27.06
C GLY A 299 16.94 8.23 26.75
N HIS A 300 17.90 7.47 27.28
CA HIS A 300 18.03 6.04 27.02
C HIS A 300 17.01 5.20 27.80
N GLY A 301 16.08 4.56 27.07
CA GLY A 301 15.46 3.29 27.46
C GLY A 301 15.68 2.28 26.35
N LYS A 302 16.51 1.25 26.56
CA LYS A 302 16.80 0.22 25.55
C LYS A 302 15.57 -0.68 25.37
N ALA A 303 14.79 -0.46 24.33
CA ALA A 303 13.81 -1.44 23.86
C ALA A 303 14.50 -2.40 22.87
N GLY A 304 14.51 -3.70 23.18
CA GLY A 304 15.19 -4.71 22.37
C GLY A 304 14.46 -5.03 21.05
N PRO A 305 15.10 -5.77 20.13
CA PRO A 305 14.55 -6.14 18.81
C PRO A 305 13.22 -6.92 18.85
N LEU A 306 12.90 -7.56 19.98
CA LEU A 306 11.66 -8.30 20.24
C LEU A 306 10.45 -7.36 20.32
N ALA A 307 10.62 -6.19 20.93
CA ALA A 307 9.57 -5.21 21.10
C ALA A 307 8.95 -4.81 19.74
N LEU A 308 9.74 -4.63 18.69
CA LEU A 308 9.21 -4.16 17.40
C LEU A 308 8.44 -5.14 16.55
N HIS A 309 8.74 -6.43 16.69
CA HIS A 309 7.85 -7.40 16.08
C HIS A 309 6.54 -7.49 16.87
N GLU A 310 6.57 -7.39 18.20
CA GLU A 310 5.37 -7.25 19.05
C GLU A 310 4.52 -6.03 18.62
N TRP A 311 5.16 -4.87 18.42
CA TRP A 311 4.50 -3.64 17.99
C TRP A 311 3.83 -3.77 16.61
N LEU A 312 4.53 -4.33 15.63
CA LEU A 312 3.98 -4.52 14.28
C LEU A 312 2.73 -5.40 14.28
N TYR A 313 2.64 -6.37 15.19
CA TYR A 313 1.47 -7.23 15.33
C TYR A 313 0.26 -6.51 15.92
N LEU A 314 0.40 -5.66 16.95
CA LEU A 314 -0.76 -4.91 17.48
C LEU A 314 -1.14 -3.70 16.66
N ILE A 315 -0.17 -3.05 16.03
CA ILE A 315 -0.47 -1.98 15.09
C ILE A 315 -1.23 -2.64 13.95
N ASP A 316 -0.84 -3.79 13.39
CA ASP A 316 -1.74 -4.49 12.46
C ASP A 316 -3.03 -5.06 13.09
N VAL A 317 -3.13 -5.23 14.40
CA VAL A 317 -4.46 -5.49 14.99
C VAL A 317 -5.32 -4.24 15.03
N SER A 318 -4.75 -3.09 15.31
CA SER A 318 -5.41 -1.79 15.20
C SER A 318 -5.42 -1.22 13.77
N TRP A 319 -4.79 -1.90 12.79
CA TRP A 319 -4.55 -1.45 11.40
C TRP A 319 -4.86 -2.50 10.30
N HIS A 320 -5.15 -3.76 10.64
CA HIS A 320 -5.67 -4.88 9.82
C HIS A 320 -6.83 -5.62 10.50
N ILE A 321 -7.26 -5.14 11.66
CA ILE A 321 -8.67 -5.23 12.03
C ILE A 321 -9.24 -3.87 11.70
N VAL A 322 -9.02 -3.53 10.44
CA VAL A 322 -9.24 -2.27 9.76
C VAL A 322 -9.43 -2.57 8.29
#